data_AF-A0A2U1JUZ2-F1
#
_entry.id   AF-A0A2U1JUZ2-F1
#
_cell.length_a   1.000
_cell.length_b   1.000
_cell.length_c   1.000
_cell.angle_alpha   90.00
_cell.angle_beta   90.00
_cell.angle_gamma   90.00
#
_symmetry.space_group_name_H-M   'P 1'
#
loop_
_entity.id
_entity.type
_entity.pdbx_description
1 polymer ?
#
loop_
_entity_poly.entity_id
_entity_poly.type
_entity_poly.pdbx_seq_one_letter_code
_entity_poly.pdbx_strand_id
1 'polypeptide(L)'
;MPYIKNSQQHYDKYKRDQEARSFYKSKKWRQCREVILCRDNFLCVDHLKKNQVVAAQMVHHIKELRDYPELAFEPSNLVSLCLSCHEKRHPDRGKRKEKRKKRNLNVVEFEANPEIT
;
A
#
# COMPACT_ATOMS: atom_id res chain seq x y z
N MET A 1 -15.76 -4.15 40.51
CA MET A 1 -14.79 -3.16 40.00
C MET A 1 -15.10 -2.88 38.53
N PRO A 2 -15.77 -1.76 38.18
CA PRO A 2 -16.07 -1.45 36.79
C PRO A 2 -14.79 -0.95 36.07
N TYR A 3 -14.55 -1.48 34.87
CA TYR A 3 -13.41 -1.15 34.03
C TYR A 3 -13.57 0.27 33.46
N ILE A 4 -12.82 1.23 33.99
CA ILE A 4 -12.76 2.61 33.48
C ILE A 4 -11.89 2.59 32.21
N LYS A 5 -12.51 2.70 31.03
CA LYS A 5 -11.78 2.97 29.79
C LYS A 5 -11.14 4.35 29.88
N ASN A 6 -9.82 4.41 29.73
CA ASN A 6 -9.01 5.62 29.76
C ASN A 6 -9.44 6.59 28.62
N SER A 7 -10.25 7.60 28.96
CA SER A 7 -10.93 8.48 27.98
C SER A 7 -9.96 9.36 27.18
N GLN A 8 -8.77 9.65 27.74
CA GLN A 8 -7.71 10.41 27.06
C GLN A 8 -7.15 9.64 25.85
N GLN A 9 -6.92 8.34 25.98
CA GLN A 9 -6.39 7.51 24.89
C GLN A 9 -7.35 7.40 23.71
N HIS A 10 -8.65 7.41 24.00
CA HIS A 10 -9.69 7.47 22.97
C HIS A 10 -9.63 8.81 22.24
N TYR A 11 -9.81 9.93 22.95
CA TYR A 11 -9.81 11.27 22.35
C TYR A 11 -8.58 11.53 21.46
N ASP A 12 -7.39 11.18 21.95
CA ASP A 12 -6.14 11.31 21.22
C ASP A 12 -6.12 10.51 19.91
N LYS A 13 -6.64 9.29 19.90
CA LYS A 13 -6.68 8.45 18.70
C LYS A 13 -7.61 9.04 17.64
N TYR A 14 -8.83 9.41 18.01
CA TYR A 14 -9.82 9.93 17.04
C TYR A 14 -9.44 11.32 16.50
N LYS A 15 -8.85 12.17 17.33
CA LYS A 15 -8.35 13.48 16.89
C LYS A 15 -7.20 13.32 15.88
N ARG A 16 -6.25 12.42 16.14
CA ARG A 16 -5.12 12.16 15.23
C ARG A 16 -5.56 11.54 13.90
N ASP A 17 -6.57 10.66 13.91
CA ASP A 17 -7.16 10.14 12.67
C ASP A 17 -7.80 11.25 11.82
N GLN A 18 -8.43 12.24 12.45
CA GLN A 18 -8.99 13.42 11.78
C GLN A 18 -7.88 14.31 11.18
N GLU A 19 -6.81 14.56 11.93
CA GLU A 19 -5.66 15.35 11.48
C GLU A 19 -4.95 14.68 10.30
N ALA A 20 -4.67 13.38 10.37
CA ALA A 20 -4.09 12.62 9.26
C ALA A 20 -5.01 12.67 8.02
N ARG A 21 -6.33 12.50 8.21
CA ARG A 21 -7.30 12.59 7.11
C ARG A 21 -7.32 13.99 6.49
N SER A 22 -7.19 15.04 7.29
CA SER A 22 -7.09 16.43 6.82
C SER A 22 -5.80 16.65 6.03
N PHE A 23 -4.67 16.14 6.54
CA PHE A 23 -3.38 16.19 5.86
C PHE A 23 -3.44 15.61 4.44
N TYR A 24 -3.95 14.38 4.30
CA TYR A 24 -4.02 13.72 2.98
C TYR A 24 -5.03 14.39 2.02
N LYS A 25 -6.01 15.12 2.54
CA LYS A 25 -6.95 15.93 1.76
C LYS A 25 -6.40 17.32 1.40
N SER A 26 -5.37 17.78 2.10
CA SER A 26 -4.84 19.12 1.95
C SER A 26 -4.34 19.39 0.54
N LYS A 27 -4.49 20.63 0.07
CA LYS A 27 -3.95 21.07 -1.23
C LYS A 27 -2.43 20.94 -1.27
N LYS A 28 -1.77 21.28 -0.15
CA LYS A 28 -0.32 21.21 0.01
C LYS A 28 0.21 19.79 -0.22
N TRP A 29 -0.44 18.78 0.37
CA TRP A 29 -0.06 17.39 0.12
C TRP A 29 -0.28 16.97 -1.33
N ARG A 30 -1.40 17.34 -1.95
CA ARG A 30 -1.67 17.01 -3.36
C ARG A 30 -0.59 17.56 -4.29
N GLN A 31 -0.19 18.82 -4.10
CA GLN A 31 0.87 19.46 -4.88
C GLN A 31 2.24 18.81 -4.61
N CYS A 32 2.58 18.58 -3.35
CA CYS A 32 3.83 17.90 -2.98
C CYS A 32 3.91 16.50 -3.62
N ARG A 33 2.83 15.71 -3.51
CA ARG A 33 2.72 14.40 -4.13
C ARG A 33 2.94 14.45 -5.65
N GLU A 34 2.36 15.42 -6.34
CA GLU A 34 2.55 15.60 -7.78
C GLU A 34 4.00 15.92 -8.12
N VAL A 35 4.64 16.85 -7.40
CA VAL A 35 6.06 17.19 -7.59
C VAL A 35 6.95 15.96 -7.40
N ILE A 36 6.71 15.14 -6.37
CA ILE A 36 7.48 13.92 -6.12
C ILE A 36 7.26 12.87 -7.22
N LEU A 37 6.02 12.70 -7.70
CA LEU A 37 5.74 11.79 -8.83
C LEU A 37 6.42 12.28 -10.11
N CYS A 38 6.37 13.58 -10.41
CA CYS A 38 7.05 14.16 -11.56
C CYS A 38 8.57 14.00 -11.48
N ARG A 39 9.17 14.22 -10.30
CA ARG A 39 10.61 13.99 -10.03
C ARG A 39 11.02 12.56 -10.35
N ASP A 40 10.18 11.59 -9.98
CA ASP A 40 10.45 10.18 -10.17
C ASP A 40 9.95 9.67 -11.54
N ASN A 41 9.59 10.56 -12.47
CA ASN A 41 9.02 10.27 -13.80
C ASN A 41 7.80 9.34 -13.75
N PHE A 42 7.01 9.41 -12.68
CA PHE A 42 5.90 8.50 -12.39
C PHE A 42 6.31 7.02 -12.34
N LEU A 43 7.58 6.73 -12.03
CA LEU A 43 8.11 5.38 -11.91
C LEU A 43 8.29 4.97 -10.45
N CYS A 44 8.12 3.69 -10.19
CA CYS A 44 8.37 3.07 -8.91
C CYS A 44 9.89 3.00 -8.66
N VAL A 45 10.36 3.77 -7.68
CA VAL A 45 11.80 3.88 -7.38
C VAL A 45 12.42 2.53 -7.03
N ASP A 46 11.69 1.66 -6.32
CA ASP A 46 12.19 0.34 -5.91
C ASP A 46 12.37 -0.63 -7.10
N HIS A 47 11.54 -0.51 -8.14
CA HIS A 47 11.70 -1.29 -9.36
C HIS A 47 12.76 -0.68 -10.27
N LEU A 48 12.85 0.66 -10.33
CA LEU A 48 13.86 1.36 -11.11
C LEU A 48 15.28 1.00 -10.65
N LYS A 49 15.51 0.87 -9.33
CA LYS A 49 16.79 0.38 -8.76
C LYS A 49 17.16 -1.04 -9.21
N LYS A 50 16.21 -1.81 -9.71
CA LYS A 50 16.38 -3.17 -10.24
C LYS A 50 16.35 -3.20 -11.77
N ASN A 51 16.48 -2.04 -12.43
CA ASN A 51 16.34 -1.88 -13.88
C ASN A 51 14.98 -2.34 -14.42
N GLN A 52 13.91 -2.21 -13.63
CA GLN A 52 12.54 -2.53 -14.02
C GLN A 52 11.70 -1.25 -14.10
N VAL A 53 11.02 -1.06 -15.24
CA VAL A 53 10.14 0.09 -15.46
C VAL A 53 8.72 -0.28 -15.03
N VAL A 54 8.30 0.24 -13.88
CA VAL A 54 6.96 0.03 -13.34
C VAL A 54 6.39 1.37 -12.91
N ALA A 55 5.14 1.66 -13.27
CA ALA A 55 4.48 2.90 -12.89
C ALA A 55 4.27 3.00 -11.37
N ALA A 56 4.54 4.18 -10.80
CA ALA A 56 4.17 4.52 -9.44
C ALA A 56 2.70 4.92 -9.37
N GLN A 57 2.02 4.50 -8.29
CA GLN A 57 0.62 4.81 -8.03
C GLN A 57 0.46 5.74 -6.83
N MET A 58 1.42 5.73 -5.92
CA MET A 58 1.36 6.49 -4.68
C MET A 58 2.74 6.94 -4.22
N VAL A 59 2.76 7.96 -3.38
CA VAL A 59 3.95 8.44 -2.68
C VAL A 59 3.86 7.94 -1.25
N HIS A 60 4.94 7.34 -0.77
CA HIS A 60 5.06 6.77 0.56
C HIS A 60 6.02 7.61 1.41
N HIS A 61 5.66 7.81 2.67
CA HIS A 61 6.54 8.38 3.69
C HIS A 61 7.51 7.31 4.21
N ILE A 62 8.82 7.51 4.05
CA ILE A 62 9.85 6.56 4.53
C ILE A 62 9.82 6.46 6.06
N LYS A 63 9.77 7.61 6.73
CA LYS A 63 9.44 7.75 8.15
C LYS A 63 7.98 8.15 8.27
N GLU A 64 7.21 7.40 9.06
CA GLU A 64 5.77 7.59 9.15
C GLU A 64 5.39 9.01 9.58
N LEU A 65 4.36 9.57 8.92
CA LEU A 65 3.81 10.89 9.22
C LEU A 65 3.40 11.05 10.70
N ARG A 66 2.99 9.95 11.33
CA ARG A 66 2.55 9.93 12.72
C ARG A 66 3.66 10.30 13.69
N ASP A 67 4.86 9.80 13.43
CA ASP A 67 6.00 9.93 14.34
C ASP A 67 6.88 11.12 13.96
N TYR A 68 6.88 11.51 12.69
CA TYR A 68 7.72 12.60 12.15
C TYR A 68 6.92 13.58 11.28
N PRO A 69 5.96 14.34 11.86
CA PRO A 69 5.13 15.29 11.13
C PRO A 69 5.94 16.44 10.49
N GLU A 70 7.11 16.77 11.04
CA GLU A 70 8.03 17.77 10.49
C GLU A 70 8.63 17.34 9.14
N LEU A 71 8.72 16.02 8.89
CA LEU A 71 9.23 15.45 7.63
C LEU A 71 8.13 15.18 6.60
N ALA A 72 6.90 15.67 6.84
CA ALA A 72 5.73 15.33 6.04
C ALA A 72 5.82 15.76 4.56
N PHE A 73 6.57 16.83 4.28
CA PHE A 73 6.75 17.42 2.95
C PHE A 73 8.19 17.37 2.47
N GLU A 74 9.07 16.72 3.22
CA GLU A 74 10.49 16.67 2.93
C GLU A 74 10.75 15.67 1.77
N PRO A 75 11.29 16.10 0.61
CA PRO A 75 11.43 15.21 -0.55
C PRO A 75 12.31 13.98 -0.29
N SER A 76 13.27 14.09 0.64
CA SER A 76 14.11 12.96 1.06
C SER A 76 13.36 11.92 1.90
N ASN A 77 12.23 12.30 2.50
CA ASN A 77 11.35 11.38 3.25
C ASN A 77 10.20 10.82 2.37
N LEU A 78 10.14 11.19 1.09
CA LEU A 78 9.05 10.83 0.18
C LEU A 78 9.55 10.03 -1.02
N VAL A 79 8.84 8.95 -1.35
CA VAL A 79 9.23 8.05 -2.45
C VAL A 79 8.03 7.50 -3.21
N SER A 80 8.13 7.55 -4.55
CA SER A 80 7.11 7.05 -5.46
C SER A 80 7.18 5.53 -5.59
N LEU A 81 6.05 4.86 -5.34
CA LEU A 81 5.94 3.41 -5.34
C LEU A 81 4.69 2.91 -6.08
N CYS A 82 4.80 1.70 -6.60
CA CYS A 82 3.64 0.89 -6.98
C CYS A 82 2.97 0.26 -5.75
N LEU A 83 1.74 -0.21 -5.89
CA LEU A 83 0.99 -0.86 -4.81
C LEU A 83 1.77 -2.01 -4.15
N SER A 84 2.39 -2.89 -4.93
CA SER A 84 3.09 -4.06 -4.39
C SER A 84 4.33 -3.70 -3.56
N CYS A 85 5.06 -2.64 -3.93
CA CYS A 85 6.16 -2.13 -3.11
C CYS A 85 5.66 -1.37 -1.89
N HIS A 86 4.57 -0.62 -2.02
CA HIS A 86 3.96 0.06 -0.89
C HIS A 86 3.49 -0.92 0.19
N GLU A 87 2.80 -2.00 -0.19
CA GLU A 87 2.32 -3.04 0.73
C GLU A 87 3.46 -3.74 1.49
N LYS A 88 4.59 -3.99 0.82
CA LYS A 88 5.78 -4.59 1.46
C LYS A 88 6.34 -3.73 2.60
N ARG A 89 6.08 -2.43 2.59
CA ARG A 89 6.50 -1.48 3.65
C ARG A 89 5.51 -1.38 4.80
N HIS A 90 4.32 -1.99 4.67
CA HIS A 90 3.32 -2.12 5.74
C HIS A 90 3.13 -3.58 6.16
N PRO A 91 4.16 -4.27 6.67
CA PRO A 91 4.08 -5.69 6.99
C PRO A 91 3.03 -6.03 8.08
N ASP A 92 2.74 -5.09 8.97
CA ASP A 92 1.79 -5.27 10.08
C ASP A 92 0.32 -5.14 9.68
N ARG A 93 0.02 -4.67 8.46
CA ARG A 93 -1.34 -4.63 7.92
C ARG A 93 -1.74 -6.00 7.38
N GLY A 94 -1.76 -6.99 8.28
CA GLY A 94 -2.41 -8.28 8.16
C GLY A 94 -2.28 -8.95 6.79
N LYS A 95 -1.29 -9.83 6.63
CA LYS A 95 -1.31 -10.81 5.54
C LYS A 95 -2.62 -11.60 5.63
N ARG A 96 -3.61 -11.27 4.79
CA ARG A 96 -4.75 -12.16 4.57
C ARG A 96 -4.15 -13.43 3.97
N LYS A 97 -4.04 -14.49 4.78
CA LYS A 97 -3.61 -15.81 4.29
C LYS A 97 -4.61 -16.24 3.23
N GLU A 98 -4.25 -16.08 1.97
CA GLU A 98 -5.06 -16.53 0.86
C GLU A 98 -5.06 -18.07 0.93
N LYS A 99 -6.19 -18.66 1.31
CA LYS A 99 -6.34 -20.12 1.28
C LYS A 99 -6.22 -20.54 -0.18
N ARG A 100 -5.07 -21.09 -0.56
CA ARG A 100 -4.82 -21.66 -1.89
C ARG A 100 -5.89 -22.74 -2.15
N LYS A 101 -6.97 -22.41 -2.87
CA LYS A 101 -7.98 -23.40 -3.27
C LYS A 101 -7.29 -24.39 -4.19
N LYS A 102 -7.15 -25.65 -3.75
CA LYS A 102 -6.79 -26.75 -4.65
C LYS A 102 -7.87 -26.82 -5.72
N ARG A 103 -7.50 -26.56 -6.98
CA ARG A 103 -8.37 -26.83 -8.12
C ARG A 103 -8.27 -28.33 -8.40
N ASN A 104 -9.37 -29.06 -8.25
CA ASN A 104 -9.46 -30.42 -8.76
C ASN A 104 -9.62 -30.31 -10.27
N LEU A 105 -8.58 -30.66 -11.02
CA LEU A 105 -8.63 -30.79 -12.47
C LEU A 105 -9.21 -32.18 -12.75
N ASN A 106 -10.40 -32.25 -13.36
CA ASN A 106 -10.92 -33.51 -13.88
C ASN A 106 -10.22 -33.77 -15.21
N VAL A 107 -9.31 -34.73 -15.23
CA VAL A 107 -8.71 -35.24 -16.46
C VAL A 107 -9.71 -36.22 -17.06
N VAL A 108 -10.20 -35.92 -18.25
CA VAL A 108 -11.03 -36.85 -19.04
C VAL A 108 -10.13 -37.41 -20.13
N GLU A 109 -9.90 -38.72 -20.08
CA GLU A 109 -9.20 -39.46 -21.12
C GLU A 109 -10.20 -39.81 -22.21
N PHE A 110 -9.93 -39.39 -23.44
CA PHE A 110 -10.79 -39.67 -24.59
C PHE A 110 -10.18 -40.83 -25.36
N GLU A 111 -10.88 -41.96 -25.37
CA GLU A 111 -10.57 -43.07 -26.27
C GLU A 111 -11.22 -42.83 -27.65
N ALA A 112 -10.57 -43.31 -28.71
CA ALA A 112 -11.09 -43.19 -30.07
C ALA A 112 -12.39 -44.01 -30.20
N ASN A 113 -13.44 -43.40 -30.74
CA ASN A 113 -14.71 -44.10 -30.96
C ASN A 113 -14.56 -45.13 -32.11
N PRO A 114 -14.68 -46.43 -31.84
CA PRO A 114 -14.51 -47.47 -32.87
C PRO A 114 -15.63 -47.48 -33.92
N GLU A 115 -16.74 -46.76 -33.70
CA GLU A 115 -17.86 -46.64 -34.65
C GLU A 115 -17.62 -45.57 -35.75
N ILE A 116 -16.47 -44.88 -35.73
CA ILE A 116 -16.11 -43.81 -36.70
C ILE A 116 -14.90 -44.20 -37.59
N THR A 117 -14.63 -45.50 -37.76
CA THR A 117 -13.68 -46.00 -38.79
C THR A 117 -14.39 -46.67 -39.95
#